data_AF-A0A379TYY8-F1
#
_entry.id   AF-A0A379TYY8-F1
#
_cell.length_a   1.000
_cell.length_b   1.000
_cell.length_c   1.000
_cell.angle_alpha   90.00
_cell.angle_beta   90.00
_cell.angle_gamma   90.00
#
_symmetry.space_group_name_H-M   'P 1'
#
loop_
_entity.id
_entity.type
_entity.pdbx_description
1 polymer ?
#
loop_
_entity_poly.entity_id
_entity_poly.type
_entity_poly.pdbx_seq_one_letter_code
_entity_poly.pdbx_strand_id
1 'polypeptide(L)' 'MVEQRRLASTEWVDIVNEDNEVIAQSSREQMRAQRLRHRATYIVVHDGMGKFWCSVVPKQKIFCPVC' A
#
# COMPACT_ATOMS: atom_id res chain seq x y z
N MET A 1 -15.74 18.91 6.28
CA MET A 1 -14.63 18.32 7.06
C MET A 1 -14.77 16.81 6.97
N VAL A 2 -13.74 16.10 6.51
CA VAL A 2 -13.76 14.63 6.43
C VAL A 2 -13.02 14.10 7.65
N GLU A 3 -13.76 13.47 8.55
CA GLU A 3 -13.28 12.86 9.80
C GLU A 3 -12.40 11.64 9.45
N GLN A 4 -11.10 11.87 9.25
CA GLN A 4 -10.16 10.86 8.74
C GLN A 4 -9.42 10.09 9.85
N ARG A 5 -9.93 10.10 11.09
CA ARG A 5 -9.28 9.52 12.26
C ARG A 5 -10.24 8.68 13.10
N ARG A 6 -10.50 7.43 12.69
CA ARG A 6 -10.88 6.29 13.60
C ARG A 6 -11.36 5.06 12.84
N LEU A 7 -10.56 4.57 11.90
CA LEU A 7 -10.70 3.18 11.47
C LEU A 7 -9.38 2.49 11.78
N ALA A 8 -9.22 2.11 13.04
CA ALA A 8 -8.41 0.95 13.42
C ALA A 8 -9.12 -0.34 12.97
N SER A 9 -9.68 -0.33 11.76
CA SER A 9 -10.31 -1.46 11.13
C SER A 9 -9.22 -2.17 10.36
N THR A 10 -9.02 -3.44 10.66
CA THR A 10 -8.29 -4.39 9.82
C THR A 10 -8.46 -4.03 8.35
N GLU A 11 -7.41 -3.48 7.75
CA GLU A 11 -7.44 -3.09 6.35
C GLU A 11 -7.49 -4.37 5.51
N TRP A 12 -8.55 -4.53 4.72
CA TRP A 12 -8.69 -5.65 3.80
C TRP A 12 -8.12 -5.27 2.44
N VAL A 13 -7.45 -6.23 1.81
CA VAL A 13 -6.82 -6.08 0.49
C VAL A 13 -7.26 -7.20 -0.42
N ASP A 14 -7.46 -6.88 -1.70
CA ASP A 14 -7.75 -7.87 -2.72
C ASP A 14 -6.48 -8.65 -3.06
N ILE A 15 -6.62 -9.98 -3.06
CA ILE A 15 -5.60 -10.92 -3.49
C ILE A 15 -5.86 -11.29 -4.94
N VAL A 16 -4.82 -11.21 -5.76
CA VAL A 16 -4.92 -11.39 -7.20
C VAL A 16 -4.09 -12.57 -7.70
N ASN A 17 -4.53 -13.16 -8.82
CA ASN A 17 -3.76 -14.14 -9.58
C ASN A 17 -2.71 -13.45 -10.49
N GLU A 18 -2.12 -14.22 -11.40
CA GLU A 18 -1.10 -13.72 -12.34
C GLU A 18 -1.67 -12.80 -13.41
N ASP A 19 -2.92 -13.02 -13.79
CA ASP A 19 -3.68 -12.20 -14.73
C ASP A 19 -4.32 -10.97 -14.06
N ASN A 20 -3.93 -10.69 -12.81
CA ASN A 20 -4.45 -9.60 -11.98
C ASN A 20 -5.96 -9.70 -11.71
N GLU A 21 -6.57 -10.87 -11.82
CA GLU A 21 -7.97 -11.11 -11.44
C GLU A 21 -8.08 -11.33 -9.93
N VAL A 22 -9.17 -10.84 -9.32
CA VAL A 22 -9.39 -10.95 -7.87
C VAL A 22 -9.87 -12.36 -7.54
N ILE A 23 -9.11 -13.08 -6.72
CA ILE A 23 -9.41 -14.46 -6.32
C ILE A 23 -9.82 -14.59 -4.85
N ALA A 24 -9.46 -13.62 -4.01
CA ALA A 24 -9.79 -13.61 -2.59
C ALA A 24 -9.60 -12.21 -1.99
N GLN A 25 -9.98 -12.06 -0.72
CA GLN A 25 -9.65 -10.90 0.11
C GLN A 25 -8.93 -11.37 1.37
N SER A 26 -7.93 -10.61 1.83
CA SER A 26 -7.18 -10.93 3.03
C SER A 26 -6.91 -9.66 3.83
N SER A 27 -6.64 -9.79 5.13
CA SER A 27 -6.15 -8.66 5.91
C SER A 27 -4.77 -8.24 5.41
N ARG A 28 -4.44 -6.95 5.56
CA ARG A 28 -3.13 -6.42 5.18
C ARG A 28 -1.98 -7.12 5.92
N GLU A 29 -2.19 -7.48 7.18
CA GLU A 29 -1.20 -8.23 7.97
C GLU A 29 -0.96 -9.62 7.40
N GLN A 30 -2.02 -10.37 7.09
CA GLN A 30 -1.91 -11.71 6.52
C GLN A 30 -1.30 -11.68 5.11
N MET A 31 -1.72 -10.73 4.26
CA MET A 31 -1.14 -10.52 2.93
C MET A 31 0.38 -10.29 3.02
N ARG A 32 0.87 -9.53 4.01
CA ARG A 32 2.30 -9.30 4.22
C ARG A 32 3.02 -10.53 4.78
N ALA A 33 2.41 -11.22 5.73
CA ALA A 33 2.97 -12.44 6.34
C ALA A 33 3.14 -13.57 5.31
N GLN A 34 2.15 -13.74 4.42
CA GLN A 34 2.11 -14.80 3.41
C GLN A 34 2.63 -14.36 2.03
N ARG A 35 3.06 -13.10 1.89
CA ARG A 35 3.55 -12.50 0.63
C ARG A 35 2.58 -12.68 -0.55
N LEU A 36 1.28 -12.51 -0.28
CA LEU A 36 0.25 -12.68 -1.30
C LEU A 36 0.29 -11.54 -2.33
N ARG A 37 0.08 -11.89 -3.61
CA ARG A 37 -0.05 -10.90 -4.69
C ARG A 37 -1.29 -10.05 -4.44
N HIS A 38 -1.12 -8.74 -4.48
CA HIS A 38 -2.16 -7.75 -4.25
C HIS A 38 -1.96 -6.57 -5.20
N ARG A 39 -3.00 -5.76 -5.36
CA ARG A 39 -2.94 -4.55 -6.17
C ARG A 39 -2.34 -3.38 -5.37
N ALA A 40 -1.55 -2.56 -6.05
CA ALA A 40 -1.01 -1.32 -5.51
C ALA A 40 -0.99 -0.25 -6.59
N THR A 41 -1.24 1.00 -6.20
CA THR A 41 -1.12 2.17 -7.09
C THR A 41 0.14 2.93 -6.72
N TYR A 42 0.94 3.27 -7.72
CA TYR A 42 2.14 4.07 -7.57
C TYR A 42 1.92 5.42 -8.23
N ILE A 43 2.20 6.51 -7.50
CA ILE A 43 2.04 7.87 -7.99
C ILE A 43 3.44 8.46 -8.11
N VAL A 44 3.83 8.82 -9.34
CA VAL A 44 5.07 9.54 -9.61
C VAL A 44 4.75 11.03 -9.62
N VAL A 45 5.30 11.77 -8.66
CA VAL A 45 5.15 13.22 -8.58
C VAL A 45 6.45 13.85 -9.05
N HIS A 46 6.37 14.67 -10.09
CA HIS A 46 7.51 15.39 -10.66
C HIS A 46 7.22 16.89 -10.78
N ASP A 47 8.26 17.72 -10.76
CA ASP A 47 8.14 19.18 -10.89
C ASP A 47 8.04 19.66 -12.36
N GLY A 48 8.15 18.73 -13.32
CA GLY A 48 8.15 19.05 -14.76
C GLY A 48 9.50 19.56 -15.29
N MET A 49 10.47 19.76 -14.41
CA MET A 49 11.86 20.15 -14.71
C MET A 49 12.84 18.99 -14.49
N GLY A 50 12.31 17.75 -14.38
CA GLY A 50 13.09 16.52 -14.24
C GLY A 50 13.43 16.14 -12.80
N LYS A 51 12.87 16.83 -11.78
CA LYS A 51 13.00 16.39 -10.39
C LYS A 51 11.77 15.62 -9.93
N PHE A 52 12.00 14.64 -9.08
CA PHE A 52 10.96 13.81 -8.49
C PHE A 52 10.81 14.11 -7.01
N TRP A 53 9.58 14.07 -6.53
CA TRP A 53 9.33 14.09 -5.11
C TRP A 53 9.47 12.67 -4.53
N CYS A 54 10.35 12.53 -3.54
CA CYS A 54 10.55 11.29 -2.81
C CYS A 54 9.94 11.40 -1.41
N SER A 55 8.98 10.54 -1.10
CA SER A 55 8.50 10.37 0.27
C SER A 55 9.50 9.54 1.07
N VAL A 56 9.94 10.04 2.23
CA VAL A 56 10.61 9.19 3.21
C VAL A 56 9.56 8.46 4.04
N VAL A 57 9.63 7.14 4.01
CA VAL A 57 8.83 6.23 4.82
C VAL A 57 9.27 6.30 6.28
N PRO A 58 8.35 6.61 7.21
CA PRO A 58 8.69 6.70 8.63
C PRO A 58 9.12 5.33 9.18
N LYS A 59 10.00 5.35 10.19
CA LYS A 59 10.47 4.16 10.92
C LYS A 59 9.34 3.27 11.47
N GLN A 60 8.18 3.87 11.74
CA GLN A 60 7.02 3.20 12.32
C GLN A 60 6.25 2.36 11.29
N LYS A 61 6.60 2.40 9.99
CA LYS A 61 5.90 1.62 8.97
C LYS A 61 6.34 0.16 9.01
N ILE A 62 5.36 -0.74 9.06
CA ILE A 62 5.54 -2.20 9.18
C ILE A 62 6.30 -2.80 7.97
N PHE A 63 6.23 -2.17 6.79
CA PHE A 63 6.88 -2.64 5.57
C PHE A 63 7.81 -1.56 5.00
N CYS A 64 9.08 -1.91 4.73
CA CYS A 64 10.17 -1.03 4.28
C CYS A 64 10.34 0.23 5.16
N PRO A 65 10.69 0.11 6.45
CA PRO A 65 10.99 1.28 7.27
C PRO A 65 12.28 1.96 6.79
N VAL A 66 12.30 3.31 6.76
CA VAL A 66 13.47 4.13 6.37
C VAL A 66 13.86 4.09 4.89
N CYS A 67 12.95 3.57 4.06
CA CYS A 67 12.87 3.88 2.64
C CYS A 67 12.17 5.25 2.48
#